data_AF-A0A496QP86-F1
#
_entry.id   AF-A0A496QP86-F1
#
_cell.length_a   1.000
_cell.length_b   1.000
_cell.length_c   1.000
_cell.angle_alpha   90.00
_cell.angle_beta   90.00
_cell.angle_gamma   90.00
#
_symmetry.space_group_name_H-M   'P 1'
#
loop_
_entity.id
_entity.type
_entity.pdbx_description
1 polymer ?
#
loop_
_entity_poly.entity_id
_entity_poly.type
_entity_poly.pdbx_seq_one_letter_code
_entity_poly.pdbx_strand_id
1 'polypeptide(L)'
;ILLIDNRAKVKLIHQMSEFQAEKASVDALYVRSPEVLSGFKVVAMRRREEGKIEITVENNESKEQRVLPLDRMLVNIGLKPNIDFIKSLPVDTEKKKIKVDSEKQ
;
A
#
# COMPACT_ATOMS: atom_id res chain seq x y z
N ILE A 1 0.54 -6.23 -12.84
CA ILE A 1 0.49 -6.80 -14.21
C ILE A 1 1.81 -7.48 -14.54
N LEU A 2 2.92 -6.74 -14.65
CA LEU A 2 4.25 -7.28 -14.97
C LEU A 2 4.66 -8.56 -14.20
N LEU A 3 4.49 -8.59 -12.87
CA LEU A 3 4.87 -9.75 -12.07
C LEU A 3 4.08 -11.01 -12.42
N ILE A 4 2.78 -10.87 -12.66
CA ILE A 4 1.90 -11.99 -13.03
C ILE A 4 2.26 -12.45 -14.45
N ASP A 5 2.49 -11.52 -15.37
CA ASP A 5 2.89 -11.85 -16.75
C ASP A 5 4.26 -12.57 -16.79
N ASN A 6 5.12 -12.34 -15.80
CA ASN A 6 6.38 -13.07 -15.59
C ASN A 6 6.23 -14.34 -14.72
N ARG A 7 5.01 -14.87 -14.59
CA ARG A 7 4.69 -16.13 -13.87
C ARG A 7 5.00 -16.11 -12.37
N ALA A 8 5.16 -14.94 -11.75
CA ALA A 8 5.24 -14.86 -10.30
C ALA A 8 3.88 -15.16 -9.68
N LYS A 9 3.86 -15.96 -8.61
CA LYS A 9 2.66 -16.12 -7.77
C LYS A 9 2.50 -14.88 -6.90
N VAL A 10 1.54 -14.03 -7.25
CA VAL A 10 1.31 -12.75 -6.57
C VAL A 10 0.12 -12.87 -5.63
N LYS A 11 0.32 -12.49 -4.37
CA LYS A 11 -0.75 -12.18 -3.42
C LYS A 11 -0.83 -10.68 -3.24
N LEU A 12 -2.01 -10.10 -3.42
CA LEU A 12 -2.23 -8.68 -3.21
C LEU A 12 -3.02 -8.46 -1.91
N ILE A 13 -2.47 -7.67 -1.00
CA ILE A 13 -3.09 -7.34 0.28
C ILE A 13 -3.51 -5.88 0.24
N HIS A 14 -4.77 -5.61 0.53
CA HIS A 14 -5.32 -4.26 0.52
C HIS A 14 -6.19 -4.01 1.74
N GLN A 15 -5.99 -2.87 2.41
CA GLN A 15 -6.70 -2.55 3.65
C GLN A 15 -8.19 -2.22 3.44
N MET A 16 -8.56 -1.71 2.26
CA MET A 16 -9.95 -1.40 1.94
C MET A 16 -10.60 -2.55 1.17
N SER A 17 -11.92 -2.61 1.18
CA SER A 17 -12.72 -3.54 0.39
C SER A 17 -12.54 -3.35 -1.12
N GLU A 18 -12.36 -2.09 -1.55
CA GLU A 18 -12.25 -1.71 -2.96
C GLU A 18 -10.89 -1.08 -3.29
N PHE A 19 -10.44 -1.24 -4.53
CA PHE A 19 -9.23 -0.60 -5.03
C PHE A 19 -9.52 0.86 -5.42
N GLN A 20 -8.58 1.76 -5.10
CA GLN A 20 -8.63 3.16 -5.52
C GLN A 20 -8.00 3.42 -6.91
N ALA A 21 -7.48 2.37 -7.55
CA ALA A 21 -6.87 2.47 -8.87
C ALA A 21 -7.94 2.65 -9.97
N GLU A 22 -7.51 3.12 -11.15
CA GLU A 22 -8.40 3.24 -12.29
C GLU A 22 -9.08 1.91 -12.64
N LYS A 23 -10.37 1.97 -12.97
CA LYS A 23 -11.19 0.79 -13.24
C LYS A 23 -10.56 -0.16 -14.27
N ALA A 24 -10.03 0.37 -15.37
CA ALA A 24 -9.37 -0.45 -16.40
C ALA A 24 -8.19 -1.28 -15.84
N SER A 25 -7.43 -0.73 -14.89
CA SER A 25 -6.33 -1.44 -14.24
C SER A 25 -6.83 -2.53 -13.29
N VAL A 26 -7.93 -2.26 -12.57
CA VAL A 26 -8.58 -3.23 -11.67
C VAL A 26 -9.20 -4.39 -12.46
N ASP A 27 -9.87 -4.09 -13.57
CA ASP A 27 -10.44 -5.10 -14.47
C ASP A 27 -9.33 -5.98 -15.06
N ALA A 28 -8.25 -5.36 -15.55
CA ALA A 28 -7.08 -6.08 -16.06
C ALA A 28 -6.38 -6.94 -15.00
N LEU A 29 -6.45 -6.55 -13.73
CA LEU A 29 -5.96 -7.34 -12.61
C LEU A 29 -6.83 -8.58 -12.40
N TYR A 30 -8.15 -8.42 -12.31
CA TYR A 30 -9.08 -9.52 -12.05
C TYR A 30 -9.16 -10.56 -13.17
N VAL A 31 -8.97 -10.15 -14.43
CA VAL A 31 -8.86 -11.07 -15.58
C VAL A 31 -7.75 -12.12 -15.38
N ARG A 32 -6.69 -11.76 -14.65
CA ARG A 32 -5.54 -12.64 -14.38
C ARG A 32 -5.68 -13.44 -13.08
N SER A 33 -6.83 -13.35 -12.41
CA SER A 33 -7.19 -14.10 -11.19
C SER A 33 -6.11 -14.15 -10.09
N PRO A 34 -5.59 -13.01 -9.62
CA PRO A 34 -4.64 -13.00 -8.50
C PRO A 34 -5.32 -13.43 -7.20
N GLU A 35 -4.53 -13.90 -6.25
CA GLU A 35 -5.00 -14.07 -4.88
C GLU A 35 -5.07 -12.68 -4.21
N VAL A 36 -6.29 -12.21 -3.91
CA VAL A 36 -6.52 -10.89 -3.31
C VAL A 36 -7.07 -11.05 -1.89
N LEU A 37 -6.43 -10.39 -0.93
CA LEU A 37 -6.89 -10.24 0.45
C LEU A 37 -7.30 -8.78 0.69
N SER A 38 -8.54 -8.45 0.34
CA SER A 38 -9.14 -7.13 0.59
C SER A 38 -9.68 -7.04 2.01
N GLY A 39 -9.63 -5.84 2.61
CA GLY A 39 -10.01 -5.64 4.01
C GLY A 39 -8.98 -6.18 5.01
N PHE A 40 -7.78 -6.55 4.57
CA PHE A 40 -6.69 -7.03 5.43
C PHE A 40 -5.57 -5.99 5.54
N LYS A 41 -5.00 -5.85 6.73
CA LYS A 41 -3.80 -5.04 6.97
C LYS A 41 -2.66 -5.93 7.48
N VAL A 42 -1.42 -5.56 7.16
CA VAL A 42 -0.23 -6.20 7.74
C VAL A 42 -0.05 -5.68 9.17
N VAL A 43 0.02 -6.58 10.15
CA VAL A 43 0.19 -6.25 11.58
C VAL A 43 1.54 -6.66 12.14
N ALA A 44 2.21 -7.61 11.51
CA ALA A 44 3.58 -8.01 11.87
C ALA A 44 4.35 -8.48 10.65
N MET A 45 5.67 -8.33 10.70
CA MET A 45 6.61 -8.84 9.70
C MET A 45 7.82 -9.44 10.42
N ARG A 46 8.28 -10.60 9.96
CA ARG A 46 9.47 -11.29 10.46
C ARG A 46 10.32 -11.75 9.28
N ARG A 47 11.64 -11.67 9.45
CA ARG A 47 12.59 -12.25 8.50
C ARG A 47 12.73 -13.74 8.80
N ARG A 48 12.72 -14.57 7.76
CA ARG A 48 13.01 -16.01 7.81
C ARG A 48 14.41 -16.28 7.24
N GLU A 49 14.84 -17.53 7.30
CA GLU A 49 16.10 -17.97 6.70
C GLU A 49 16.16 -17.67 5.19
N GLU A 50 17.37 -17.57 4.65
CA GLU A 50 17.62 -17.35 3.21
C GLU A 50 16.97 -16.07 2.63
N GLY A 51 16.65 -15.09 3.48
CA GLY A 51 16.05 -13.83 3.03
C GLY A 51 14.56 -13.93 2.70
N LYS A 52 13.89 -15.03 3.07
CA LYS A 52 12.43 -15.14 3.02
C LYS A 52 11.79 -14.25 4.10
N ILE A 53 10.50 -13.97 3.92
CA ILE A 53 9.73 -13.07 4.78
C ILE A 53 8.48 -13.83 5.24
N GLU A 54 8.07 -13.58 6.47
CA GLU A 54 6.75 -13.96 6.96
C GLU A 54 6.01 -12.70 7.40
N ILE A 55 4.76 -12.58 7.00
CA ILE A 55 3.88 -11.51 7.46
C ILE A 55 2.67 -12.08 8.16
N THR A 56 2.20 -11.35 9.17
CA THR A 56 0.88 -11.57 9.77
C THR A 56 -0.05 -10.50 9.23
N VAL A 57 -1.16 -10.93 8.65
CA VAL A 57 -2.24 -10.04 8.22
C VAL A 57 -3.46 -10.23 9.09
N GLU A 58 -4.19 -9.15 9.34
CA GLU A 58 -5.41 -9.13 10.15
C GLU A 58 -6.57 -8.56 9.33
N ASN A 59 -7.71 -9.23 9.33
CA ASN A 59 -8.95 -8.69 8.75
C ASN A 59 -9.45 -7.51 9.61
N ASN A 60 -9.76 -6.39 8.97
CA ASN A 60 -10.14 -5.17 9.66
C ASN A 60 -11.48 -5.28 10.42
N GLU A 61 -12.39 -6.13 9.95
CA GLU A 61 -13.72 -6.33 10.54
C GLU A 61 -13.71 -7.50 11.52
N SER A 62 -13.38 -8.70 11.05
CA SER A 62 -13.48 -9.94 11.85
C SER A 62 -12.33 -10.13 12.84
N LYS A 63 -11.24 -9.37 12.70
CA LYS A 63 -9.97 -9.55 13.43
C LYS A 63 -9.30 -10.92 13.21
N GLU A 64 -9.75 -11.68 12.22
CA GLU A 64 -9.12 -12.94 11.82
C GLU A 64 -7.67 -12.67 11.39
N GLN A 65 -6.71 -13.41 11.95
CA GLN A 65 -5.31 -13.31 11.59
C GLN A 65 -4.85 -14.48 10.72
N ARG A 66 -4.01 -14.18 9.73
CA ARG A 66 -3.37 -15.17 8.86
C ARG A 66 -1.87 -14.93 8.81
N VAL A 67 -1.11 -16.01 8.84
CA VAL A 67 0.35 -15.99 8.68
C VAL A 67 0.69 -16.43 7.27
N LEU A 68 1.45 -15.59 6.55
CA LEU A 68 1.77 -15.78 5.13
C LEU A 68 3.29 -15.81 4.93
N PRO A 69 3.87 -16.97 4.56
CA PRO A 69 5.26 -17.03 4.11
C PRO A 69 5.37 -16.49 2.67
N LEU A 70 6.40 -15.69 2.41
CA LEU A 70 6.63 -15.01 1.14
C LEU A 70 8.13 -15.00 0.80
N ASP A 71 8.46 -15.16 -0.47
CA ASP A 71 9.86 -15.03 -0.92
C ASP A 71 10.29 -13.57 -0.99
N ARG A 72 9.39 -12.68 -1.43
CA ARG A 72 9.61 -11.24 -1.60
C ARG A 72 8.35 -10.47 -1.24
N MET A 73 8.53 -9.21 -0.82
CA MET A 73 7.43 -8.29 -0.53
C MET A 73 7.69 -6.95 -1.20
N LEU A 74 6.67 -6.43 -1.87
CA LEU A 74 6.65 -5.07 -2.40
C LEU A 74 5.64 -4.26 -1.58
N VAL A 75 6.06 -3.13 -1.05
CA VAL A 75 5.23 -2.27 -0.21
C VAL A 75 4.88 -1.02 -1.00
N ASN A 76 3.60 -0.89 -1.38
CA ASN A 76 3.07 0.29 -2.07
C ASN A 76 1.89 0.86 -1.29
N ILE A 77 2.17 1.60 -0.22
CA ILE A 77 1.17 2.16 0.70
C ILE A 77 1.07 3.70 0.61
N GLY A 78 1.51 4.26 -0.51
CA GLY A 78 1.57 5.70 -0.74
C GLY A 78 2.88 6.35 -0.26
N LEU A 79 2.91 7.67 -0.34
CA LEU A 79 4.08 8.51 -0.03
C LEU A 79 3.75 9.45 1.12
N LYS A 80 4.70 9.66 2.04
CA LYS A 80 4.61 10.68 3.09
C LYS A 80 5.58 11.81 2.77
N PRO A 81 5.12 12.98 2.31
CA PRO A 81 6.02 14.11 2.08
C PRO A 81 6.61 14.60 3.41
N ASN A 82 7.92 14.87 3.42
CA ASN A 82 8.57 15.53 4.55
C ASN A 82 8.50 17.04 4.36
N ILE A 83 7.70 17.69 5.21
CA ILE A 83 7.42 19.12 5.16
C ILE A 83 7.78 19.81 6.48
N ASP A 84 8.57 19.15 7.34
CA ASP A 84 8.88 19.69 8.66
C ASP A 84 9.64 21.01 8.57
N PHE A 85 10.45 21.21 7.52
CA PHE A 85 11.15 22.47 7.26
C PHE A 85 10.21 23.66 7.03
N ILE A 86 9.00 23.44 6.52
CA ILE A 86 8.04 24.52 6.24
C ILE A 86 7.59 25.18 7.55
N LYS A 87 7.57 24.44 8.67
CA LYS A 87 7.23 24.98 10.00
C LYS A 87 8.19 26.07 10.47
N SER A 88 9.42 26.08 9.96
CA SER A 88 10.42 27.12 10.27
C SER A 88 10.38 28.32 9.32
N LEU A 89 9.57 28.27 8.27
CA LEU A 89 9.44 29.38 7.32
C LEU A 89 8.36 30.36 7.77
N PRO A 90 8.54 31.67 7.56
CA PRO A 90 7.53 32.68 7.86
C PRO A 90 6.45 32.70 6.77
N VAL A 91 5.77 31.57 6.57
CA VAL A 91 4.73 31.40 5.55
C VAL A 91 3.43 30.90 6.19
N ASP A 92 2.30 31.37 5.67
CA ASP A 92 1.00 30.88 6.10
C ASP A 92 0.81 29.43 5.66
N THR A 93 0.42 28.57 6.61
CA THR A 93 0.15 27.16 6.34
C THR A 93 -1.25 26.76 6.79
N GLU A 94 -1.92 25.95 5.98
CA GLU A 94 -3.20 25.32 6.31
C GLU A 94 -3.12 23.83 5.99
N LYS A 95 -3.47 22.96 6.95
CA LYS A 95 -3.50 21.49 6.79
C LYS A 95 -2.24 20.94 6.09
N LYS A 96 -1.05 21.35 6.55
CA LYS A 96 0.25 20.89 6.01
C LYS A 96 0.54 21.34 4.56
N LYS A 97 -0.13 22.38 4.08
CA LYS A 97 0.10 23.00 2.78
C LYS A 97 0.42 24.49 2.98
N ILE A 98 1.26 25.04 2.12
CA ILE A 98 1.48 26.49 2.06
C ILE A 98 0.25 27.11 1.41
N LYS A 99 -0.31 28.14 2.03
CA LYS A 99 -1.39 28.91 1.44
C LYS A 99 -0.79 29.80 0.37
N VAL A 100 -1.31 29.70 -0.85
CA VAL A 100 -0.88 30.53 -1.98
C VAL A 100 -2.09 31.19 -2.62
N ASP A 101 -1.87 32.32 -3.28
CA ASP A 101 -2.88 32.98 -4.10
C ASP A 101 -3.02 32.34 -5.49
N SER A 102 -3.86 32.93 -6.35
CA SER A 102 -4.07 32.46 -7.73
C SER A 102 -2.83 32.56 -8.63
N GLU A 103 -1.86 33.39 -8.27
CA GLU A 103 -0.59 33.55 -8.97
C GLU A 103 0.49 32.61 -8.44
N LYS A 104 0.17 31.80 -7.41
CA LYS A 104 1.07 30.90 -6.69
C LYS A 104 2.11 31.62 -5.85
N GLN A 105 1.79 32.83 -5.37
CA GLN A 105 2.58 33.57 -4.38
C GLN A 105 2.23 33.12 -2.97
#